data_AF-A0A650CP04-F1
#
_entry.id   AF-A0A650CP04-F1
#
_cell.length_a   1.000
_cell.length_b   1.000
_cell.length_c   1.000
_cell.angle_alpha   90.00
_cell.angle_beta   90.00
_cell.angle_gamma   90.00
#
_symmetry.space_group_name_H-M   'P 1'
#
loop_
_entity.id
_entity.type
_entity.pdbx_description
1 polymer ?
#
loop_
_entity_poly.entity_id
_entity_poly.type
_entity_poly.pdbx_seq_one_letter_code
_entity_poly.pdbx_strand_id
1 'polypeptide(L)'
;MECEKEALTVLDILFNSNLIKGKVVFEDDIRHLIKYEKFICKDEEILKTLKIYLRPLGIIVIKGSFDNYRKILKNFDDGSKLIEGVYGVEYDLIDENELLYLRIILYNDSVILLREKEEKKYKIAKVTAIRALKDISERTKTKEDFTNIFTNFLENNNDDKTIEWLKDFLIHKSSS
;
A
#
# COMPACT_ATOMS: atom_id res chain seq x y z
N MET A 1 -12.92 21.33 -24.80
CA MET A 1 -12.26 20.37 -25.71
C MET A 1 -10.74 20.37 -25.57
N GLU A 2 -10.07 21.52 -25.41
CA GLU A 2 -8.61 21.55 -25.22
C GLU A 2 -8.16 21.03 -23.84
N CYS A 3 -8.77 21.49 -22.74
CA CYS A 3 -8.41 21.00 -21.39
C CYS A 3 -8.66 19.51 -21.17
N GLU A 4 -9.61 18.94 -21.92
CA GLU A 4 -9.91 17.51 -21.87
C GLU A 4 -8.78 16.70 -22.53
N LYS A 5 -8.26 17.19 -23.67
CA LYS A 5 -7.09 16.59 -24.33
C LYS A 5 -5.83 16.71 -23.47
N GLU A 6 -5.59 17.88 -22.86
CA GLU A 6 -4.46 18.07 -21.95
C GLU A 6 -4.57 17.18 -20.71
N ALA A 7 -5.77 17.03 -20.14
CA ALA A 7 -6.01 16.09 -19.05
C ALA A 7 -5.78 14.63 -19.48
N LEU A 8 -6.14 14.25 -20.70
CA LEU A 8 -5.85 12.91 -21.25
C LEU A 8 -4.34 12.69 -21.41
N THR A 9 -3.57 13.70 -21.84
CA THR A 9 -2.10 13.64 -21.87
C THR A 9 -1.53 13.39 -20.47
N VAL A 10 -2.02 14.13 -19.46
CA VAL A 10 -1.58 13.91 -18.07
C VAL A 10 -1.98 12.51 -17.58
N LEU A 11 -3.16 12.01 -17.92
CA LEU A 11 -3.55 10.63 -17.58
C LEU A 11 -2.61 9.61 -18.21
N ASP A 12 -2.28 9.78 -19.49
CA ASP A 12 -1.37 8.88 -20.19
C ASP A 12 0.00 8.83 -19.50
N ILE A 13 0.54 9.99 -19.11
CA ILE A 13 1.78 10.07 -18.33
C ILE A 13 1.61 9.39 -16.97
N LEU A 14 0.51 9.64 -16.24
CA LEU A 14 0.26 9.03 -14.94
C LEU A 14 0.17 7.50 -15.01
N PHE A 15 -0.47 6.93 -16.04
CA PHE A 15 -0.60 5.49 -16.22
C PHE A 15 0.67 4.81 -16.71
N ASN A 16 1.49 5.53 -17.49
CA ASN A 16 2.78 5.03 -17.98
C ASN A 16 3.96 5.38 -17.06
N SER A 17 3.69 5.96 -15.89
CA SER A 17 4.71 6.30 -14.89
C SER A 17 4.41 5.65 -13.54
N ASN A 18 5.40 5.67 -12.64
CA ASN A 18 5.23 5.19 -11.27
C ASN A 18 4.56 6.24 -10.36
N LEU A 19 3.75 7.17 -10.89
CA LEU A 19 3.10 8.23 -10.12
C LEU A 19 1.75 7.80 -9.53
N ILE A 20 1.08 6.81 -10.13
CA ILE A 20 -0.05 6.13 -9.49
C ILE A 20 0.51 5.14 -8.47
N LYS A 21 0.51 5.53 -7.20
CA LYS A 21 0.93 4.65 -6.10
C LYS A 21 -0.30 3.85 -5.66
N GLY A 22 -0.43 2.60 -6.07
CA GLY A 22 -1.61 1.79 -5.78
C GLY A 22 -2.91 2.38 -6.37
N LYS A 23 -3.71 3.07 -5.56
CA LYS A 23 -4.97 3.72 -5.96
C LYS A 23 -5.03 5.22 -5.63
N VAL A 24 -3.89 5.88 -5.39
CA VAL A 24 -3.88 7.36 -5.22
C VAL A 24 -2.79 7.98 -6.08
N VAL A 25 -3.07 9.22 -6.49
CA VAL A 25 -2.13 10.14 -7.14
C VAL A 25 -2.08 11.43 -6.32
N PHE A 26 -0.92 12.04 -6.22
CA PHE A 26 -0.72 13.27 -5.46
C PHE A 26 -0.92 14.51 -6.33
N GLU A 27 -1.60 15.53 -5.81
CA GLU A 27 -1.81 16.79 -6.54
C GLU A 27 -0.50 17.48 -6.89
N ASP A 28 0.53 17.39 -6.03
CA ASP A 28 1.81 18.06 -6.31
C ASP A 28 2.54 17.38 -7.48
N ASP A 29 2.46 16.05 -7.58
CA ASP A 29 3.03 15.30 -8.71
C ASP A 29 2.32 15.67 -10.02
N ILE A 30 0.98 15.78 -9.99
CA ILE A 30 0.18 16.23 -11.15
C ILE A 30 0.53 17.67 -11.53
N ARG A 31 0.62 18.59 -10.56
CA ARG A 31 0.98 20.00 -10.79
C ARG A 31 2.39 20.12 -11.35
N HIS A 32 3.30 19.25 -10.92
CA HIS A 32 4.63 19.18 -11.48
C HIS A 32 4.57 18.78 -12.96
N LEU A 33 3.85 17.71 -13.32
CA LEU A 33 3.66 17.31 -14.72
C LEU A 33 3.08 18.44 -15.58
N ILE A 34 2.04 19.12 -15.09
CA ILE A 34 1.38 20.24 -15.80
C ILE A 34 2.38 21.37 -16.10
N LYS A 35 3.24 21.71 -15.14
CA LYS A 35 4.27 22.75 -15.33
C LYS A 35 5.32 22.37 -16.39
N TYR A 36 5.68 21.10 -16.51
CA TYR A 36 6.67 20.64 -17.49
C TYR A 36 6.13 20.63 -18.92
N GLU A 37 4.86 20.27 -19.10
CA GLU A 37 4.23 20.13 -20.41
C GLU A 37 3.77 21.46 -21.04
N LYS A 38 3.84 22.58 -20.30
CA LYS A 38 3.46 23.94 -20.77
C LYS A 38 2.03 24.02 -21.34
N PHE A 39 1.08 23.41 -20.64
CA PHE A 39 -0.34 23.44 -21.03
C PHE A 39 -0.97 24.83 -21.02
N ILE A 40 -2.02 25.00 -21.82
CA ILE A 40 -2.77 26.25 -21.95
C ILE A 40 -3.82 26.36 -20.85
N CYS A 41 -4.45 25.25 -20.46
CA CYS A 41 -5.46 25.25 -19.43
C CYS A 41 -4.86 25.43 -18.03
N LYS A 42 -5.65 25.99 -17.12
CA LYS A 42 -5.22 26.19 -15.73
C LYS A 42 -5.07 24.86 -15.02
N ASP A 43 -4.08 24.76 -14.13
CA ASP A 43 -3.83 23.58 -13.28
C ASP A 43 -5.11 23.06 -12.62
N GLU A 44 -5.96 23.95 -12.10
CA GLU A 44 -7.22 23.58 -11.44
C GLU A 44 -8.23 22.92 -12.38
N GLU A 45 -8.28 23.33 -13.64
CA GLU A 45 -9.21 22.78 -14.64
C GLU A 45 -8.76 21.39 -15.09
N ILE A 46 -7.45 21.21 -15.28
CA ILE A 46 -6.85 19.91 -15.57
C ILE A 46 -7.05 18.97 -14.38
N LEU A 47 -6.73 19.39 -13.15
CA LEU A 47 -6.93 18.60 -11.93
C LEU A 47 -8.39 18.18 -11.72
N LYS A 48 -9.35 19.08 -11.97
CA LYS A 48 -10.78 18.77 -11.87
C LYS A 48 -11.18 17.69 -12.87
N THR A 49 -10.69 17.79 -14.11
CA THR A 49 -10.95 16.83 -15.18
C THR A 49 -10.31 15.47 -14.88
N LEU A 50 -9.06 15.45 -14.41
CA LEU A 50 -8.37 14.24 -13.95
C LEU A 50 -9.12 13.52 -12.84
N LYS A 51 -9.62 14.24 -11.83
CA LYS A 51 -10.42 13.66 -10.74
C LYS A 51 -11.69 12.97 -11.24
N ILE A 52 -12.33 13.51 -12.29
CA ILE A 52 -13.51 12.91 -12.90
C ILE A 52 -13.15 11.56 -13.55
N TYR A 53 -12.03 11.49 -14.28
CA TYR A 53 -11.62 10.27 -14.96
C TYR A 53 -11.01 9.20 -14.04
N LEU A 54 -10.27 9.61 -13.02
CA LEU A 54 -9.62 8.69 -12.08
C LEU A 54 -10.62 8.03 -11.12
N ARG A 55 -11.72 8.73 -10.78
CA ARG A 55 -12.71 8.26 -9.78
C ARG A 55 -13.40 6.94 -10.18
N PRO A 56 -13.91 6.75 -11.41
CA PRO A 56 -14.45 5.46 -11.86
C PRO A 56 -13.46 4.30 -11.79
N LEU A 57 -12.16 4.60 -11.92
CA LEU A 57 -11.07 3.62 -11.85
C LEU A 57 -10.68 3.30 -10.39
N GLY A 58 -11.36 3.92 -9.42
CA GLY A 58 -11.07 3.78 -8.00
C GLY A 58 -9.77 4.48 -7.59
N ILE A 59 -9.22 5.36 -8.43
CA ILE A 59 -8.01 6.12 -8.15
C ILE A 59 -8.40 7.49 -7.56
N ILE A 60 -7.85 7.83 -6.40
CA ILE A 60 -8.17 9.05 -5.65
C ILE A 60 -7.01 10.04 -5.77
N VAL A 61 -7.32 11.32 -6.01
CA VAL A 61 -6.30 12.38 -6.02
C VAL A 61 -6.25 13.05 -4.65
N ILE A 62 -5.09 13.05 -3.99
CA ILE A 62 -4.89 13.61 -2.64
C ILE A 62 -3.94 14.82 -2.69
N LYS A 63 -4.21 15.84 -1.87
CA LYS A 63 -3.34 17.03 -1.73
C LYS A 63 -1.98 16.69 -1.13
N GLY A 64 -0.92 17.33 -1.60
CA GLY A 64 0.46 17.12 -1.15
C GLY A 64 1.28 16.31 -2.15
N SER A 65 2.44 15.82 -1.72
CA SER A 65 3.36 14.95 -2.50
C SER A 65 3.57 13.62 -1.78
N PHE A 66 4.01 12.59 -2.53
CA PHE A 66 4.32 11.28 -1.95
C PHE A 66 5.42 11.37 -0.86
N ASP A 67 6.46 12.17 -1.12
CA ASP A 67 7.60 12.34 -0.21
C ASP A 67 7.21 13.02 1.11
N ASN A 68 6.23 13.93 1.08
CA ASN A 68 5.72 14.61 2.27
C ASN A 68 4.75 13.76 3.10
N TYR A 69 4.31 12.61 2.57
CA TYR A 69 3.32 11.75 3.21
C TYR A 69 3.91 10.55 3.94
N ARG A 70 5.24 10.37 3.94
CA ARG A 70 5.95 9.42 4.80
C ARG A 70 6.32 10.07 6.13
N LYS A 71 5.34 10.14 7.03
CA LYS A 71 5.55 10.74 8.36
C LYS A 71 6.08 9.67 9.31
N ILE A 72 7.29 9.87 9.82
CA ILE A 72 7.80 9.06 10.93
C ILE A 72 6.94 9.38 12.16
N LEU A 73 6.14 8.41 12.62
CA LEU A 73 5.30 8.54 13.80
C LEU A 73 6.11 8.31 15.08
N LYS A 74 7.07 7.38 15.04
CA LYS A 74 7.90 7.01 16.18
C LYS A 74 9.21 6.38 15.72
N ASN A 75 10.29 6.71 16.41
CA ASN A 75 11.54 5.95 16.40
C ASN A 75 11.62 5.12 17.68
N PHE A 76 12.08 3.88 17.58
CA PHE A 76 12.33 3.01 18.72
C PHE A 76 13.83 2.96 19.03
N ASP A 77 14.16 2.59 20.27
CA ASP A 77 15.55 2.60 20.77
C ASP A 77 16.44 1.56 20.06
N ASP A 78 15.83 0.57 19.40
CA ASP A 78 16.49 -0.45 18.57
C ASP A 78 16.73 -0.01 17.11
N GLY A 79 16.46 1.26 16.79
CA GLY A 79 16.61 1.83 15.45
C GLY A 79 15.43 1.58 14.52
N SER A 80 14.44 0.78 14.92
CA SER A 80 13.22 0.58 14.14
C SER A 80 12.36 1.85 14.09
N LYS A 81 11.54 1.98 13.05
CA LYS A 81 10.70 3.18 12.82
C LYS A 81 9.28 2.77 12.47
N LEU A 82 8.32 3.50 13.05
CA LEU A 82 6.92 3.45 12.65
C LEU A 82 6.65 4.60 11.69
N ILE A 83 6.24 4.29 10.46
CA ILE A 83 5.99 5.28 9.42
C ILE A 83 4.52 5.21 8.99
N GLU A 84 3.84 6.36 9.02
CA GLU A 84 2.54 6.54 8.41
C GLU A 84 2.74 6.88 6.93
N GLY A 85 2.23 6.02 6.05
CA GLY A 85 2.13 6.28 4.61
C GLY A 85 0.67 6.34 4.16
N VAL A 86 0.45 6.82 2.93
CA VAL A 86 -0.91 7.13 2.38
C VAL A 86 -1.82 5.93 2.27
N TYR A 87 -1.24 4.74 2.15
CA TYR A 87 -1.98 3.51 1.85
C TYR A 87 -1.89 2.48 2.97
N GLY A 88 -1.02 2.70 3.95
CA GLY A 88 -0.71 1.70 4.94
C GLY A 88 0.26 2.17 6.00
N VAL A 89 0.34 1.39 7.07
CA VAL A 89 1.41 1.55 8.07
C VAL A 89 2.54 0.63 7.66
N GLU A 90 3.74 1.19 7.55
CA GLU A 90 4.97 0.41 7.31
C GLU A 90 5.66 0.17 8.66
N TYR A 91 6.11 -1.06 8.88
CA TYR A 91 6.92 -1.47 10.03
C TYR A 91 8.18 -2.18 9.54
N ASP A 92 9.32 -1.56 9.79
CA ASP A 92 10.64 -2.07 9.41
C ASP A 92 11.31 -2.70 10.63
N LEU A 93 11.58 -4.01 10.56
CA LEU A 93 12.53 -4.67 11.46
C LEU A 93 13.93 -4.51 10.89
N ILE A 94 14.81 -3.95 11.70
CA ILE A 94 16.23 -3.79 11.41
C ILE A 94 16.99 -4.92 12.11
N ASP A 95 18.03 -5.49 11.50
CA ASP A 95 18.90 -6.51 12.11
C ASP A 95 19.96 -5.88 13.04
N GLU A 96 20.92 -6.69 13.49
CA GLU A 96 22.01 -6.26 14.39
C GLU A 96 23.11 -5.46 13.67
N ASN A 97 23.13 -5.50 12.33
CA ASN A 97 24.08 -4.78 11.47
C ASN A 97 23.47 -3.49 10.90
N GLU A 98 22.34 -3.03 11.45
CA GLU A 98 21.56 -1.89 10.97
C GLU A 98 20.99 -2.06 9.55
N LEU A 99 20.83 -3.30 9.07
CA LEU A 99 20.25 -3.60 7.77
C LEU A 99 18.76 -3.93 7.89
N LEU A 100 17.99 -3.64 6.83
CA LEU A 100 16.58 -4.02 6.77
C LEU A 100 16.44 -5.54 6.74
N TYR A 101 15.89 -6.11 7.81
CA TYR A 101 15.64 -7.54 7.94
C TYR A 101 14.29 -7.94 7.34
N LEU A 102 13.23 -7.20 7.68
CA LEU A 102 11.86 -7.46 7.23
C LEU A 102 11.09 -6.15 7.20
N ARG A 103 10.37 -5.88 6.11
CA ARG A 103 9.38 -4.81 6.05
C ARG A 103 7.98 -5.40 5.98
N ILE A 104 7.11 -4.91 6.86
CA ILE A 104 5.69 -5.25 6.91
C ILE A 104 4.91 -4.02 6.46
N ILE A 105 4.15 -4.14 5.36
CA ILE A 105 3.30 -3.07 4.85
C ILE A 105 1.84 -3.45 5.08
N LEU A 106 1.13 -2.65 5.87
CA LEU A 106 -0.25 -2.90 6.28
C LEU A 106 -1.23 -2.00 5.53
N TYR A 107 -1.80 -2.49 4.42
CA TYR A 107 -2.93 -1.87 3.73
C TYR A 107 -4.25 -2.23 4.41
N ASN A 108 -5.34 -1.54 4.05
CA ASN A 108 -6.66 -1.77 4.65
C ASN A 108 -7.15 -3.23 4.52
N ASP A 109 -6.89 -3.86 3.38
CA ASP A 109 -7.37 -5.19 2.99
C ASP A 109 -6.25 -6.21 2.74
N SER A 110 -4.99 -5.80 2.89
CA SER A 110 -3.86 -6.65 2.56
C SER A 110 -2.62 -6.30 3.36
N VAL A 111 -1.76 -7.31 3.53
CA VAL A 111 -0.47 -7.17 4.19
C VAL A 111 0.60 -7.69 3.24
N ILE A 112 1.66 -6.91 3.08
CA ILE A 112 2.83 -7.30 2.30
C ILE A 112 4.00 -7.52 3.24
N LEU A 113 4.67 -8.66 3.09
CA LEU A 113 5.98 -8.91 3.68
C LEU A 113 7.05 -8.75 2.59
N LEU A 114 8.05 -7.94 2.88
CA LEU A 114 9.24 -7.74 2.06
C LEU A 114 10.46 -8.21 2.85
N ARG A 115 11.09 -9.28 2.40
CA ARG A 115 12.32 -9.82 2.98
C ARG A 115 13.37 -9.93 1.88
N GLU A 116 14.47 -9.20 2.03
CA GLU A 116 15.51 -9.10 1.00
C GLU A 116 14.97 -8.70 -0.39
N LYS A 117 14.79 -9.68 -1.29
CA LYS A 117 14.24 -9.49 -2.65
C LYS A 117 12.89 -10.18 -2.86
N GLU A 118 12.37 -10.83 -1.83
CA GLU A 118 11.09 -11.53 -1.90
C GLU A 118 9.96 -10.66 -1.37
N GLU A 119 8.93 -10.49 -2.20
CA GLU A 119 7.67 -9.84 -1.84
C GLU A 119 6.57 -10.91 -1.76
N LYS A 120 5.87 -10.98 -0.63
CA LYS A 120 4.71 -11.85 -0.47
C LYS A 120 3.52 -11.06 0.06
N LYS A 121 2.42 -11.11 -0.68
CA LYS A 121 1.17 -10.42 -0.36
C LYS A 121 0.14 -11.39 0.20
N TYR A 122 -0.53 -10.96 1.27
CA TYR A 122 -1.60 -11.67 1.95
C TYR A 122 -2.86 -10.81 1.95
N LYS A 123 -4.01 -11.38 1.61
CA LYS A 123 -5.32 -10.74 1.77
C LYS A 123 -5.80 -10.96 3.19
N ILE A 124 -5.63 -9.95 4.01
CA ILE A 124 -6.02 -9.95 5.41
C ILE A 124 -6.28 -8.51 5.83
N ALA A 125 -7.35 -8.29 6.60
CA ALA A 125 -7.69 -6.95 7.06
C ALA A 125 -6.61 -6.35 7.97
N LYS A 126 -6.32 -5.06 7.77
CA LYS A 126 -5.33 -4.29 8.56
C LYS A 126 -5.46 -4.48 10.06
N VAL A 127 -6.69 -4.38 10.56
CA VAL A 127 -6.99 -4.47 12.00
C VAL A 127 -6.60 -5.83 12.57
N THR A 128 -6.89 -6.89 11.82
CA THR A 128 -6.55 -8.27 12.19
C THR A 128 -5.04 -8.45 12.25
N ALA A 129 -4.32 -7.98 11.22
CA ALA A 129 -2.87 -8.04 11.18
C ALA A 129 -2.19 -7.22 12.29
N ILE A 130 -2.70 -6.01 12.60
CA ILE A 130 -2.17 -5.18 13.70
C ILE A 130 -2.35 -5.87 15.05
N ARG A 131 -3.51 -6.48 15.31
CA ARG A 131 -3.75 -7.21 16.56
C ARG A 131 -2.78 -8.39 16.71
N ALA A 132 -2.58 -9.16 15.65
CA ALA A 132 -1.64 -10.27 15.64
C ALA A 132 -0.20 -9.79 15.83
N LEU A 133 0.20 -8.70 15.15
CA LEU A 133 1.52 -8.11 15.27
C LEU A 133 1.81 -7.73 16.73
N LYS A 134 0.85 -7.05 17.39
CA LYS A 134 0.96 -6.68 18.81
C LYS A 134 1.10 -7.92 19.71
N ASP A 135 0.16 -8.87 19.63
CA ASP A 135 0.15 -10.09 20.45
C ASP A 135 1.43 -10.91 20.29
N ILE A 136 1.88 -11.08 19.05
CA ILE A 136 3.10 -11.85 18.74
C ILE A 136 4.33 -11.10 19.26
N SER A 137 4.42 -9.78 19.07
CA SER A 137 5.55 -8.99 19.58
C SER A 137 5.69 -9.06 21.10
N GLU A 138 4.59 -9.17 21.84
CA GLU A 138 4.60 -9.24 23.31
C GLU A 138 5.06 -10.61 23.84
N ARG A 139 4.88 -11.68 23.06
CA ARG A 139 5.21 -13.07 23.47
C ARG A 139 6.51 -13.62 22.88
N THR A 140 7.08 -12.98 21.87
CA THR A 140 8.33 -13.42 21.22
C THR A 140 9.53 -12.64 21.72
N LYS A 141 10.65 -13.33 21.95
CA LYS A 141 11.90 -12.72 22.44
C LYS A 141 12.91 -12.44 21.34
N THR A 142 12.78 -13.08 20.18
CA THR A 142 13.72 -12.97 19.06
C THR A 142 13.00 -12.50 17.80
N LYS A 143 13.71 -11.81 16.91
CA LYS A 143 13.19 -11.35 15.61
C LYS A 143 12.81 -12.53 14.72
N GLU A 144 13.56 -13.63 14.80
CA GLU A 144 13.30 -14.84 14.02
C GLU A 144 12.03 -15.55 14.49
N ASP A 145 11.84 -15.72 15.81
CA ASP A 145 10.60 -16.29 16.36
C ASP A 145 9.38 -15.44 16.00
N PHE A 146 9.51 -14.11 16.15
CA PHE A 146 8.49 -13.16 15.73
C PHE A 146 8.11 -13.36 14.26
N THR A 147 9.10 -13.37 13.38
CA THR A 147 8.90 -13.43 11.92
C THR A 147 8.27 -14.76 11.49
N ASN A 148 8.73 -15.87 12.06
CA ASN A 148 8.20 -17.19 11.76
C ASN A 148 6.74 -17.31 12.22
N ILE A 149 6.42 -16.88 13.44
CA ILE A 149 5.07 -16.94 13.98
C ILE A 149 4.13 -16.00 13.22
N PHE A 150 4.58 -14.79 12.90
CA PHE A 150 3.78 -13.81 12.16
C PHE A 150 3.52 -14.25 10.71
N THR A 151 4.53 -14.80 10.03
CA THR A 151 4.37 -15.34 8.67
C THR A 151 3.39 -16.50 8.66
N ASN A 152 3.50 -17.45 9.59
CA ASN A 152 2.55 -18.55 9.73
C ASN A 152 1.12 -18.06 10.00
N PHE A 153 0.96 -17.02 10.83
CA PHE A 153 -0.34 -16.40 11.05
C PHE A 153 -0.94 -15.86 9.73
N LEU A 154 -0.16 -15.11 8.95
CA LEU A 154 -0.61 -14.56 7.67
C LEU A 154 -0.94 -15.67 6.66
N GLU A 155 -0.14 -16.73 6.61
CA GLU A 155 -0.38 -17.87 5.71
C GLU A 155 -1.67 -18.63 6.06
N ASN A 156 -2.02 -18.74 7.33
CA ASN A 156 -3.22 -19.44 7.78
C ASN A 156 -4.49 -18.60 7.69
N ASN A 157 -4.35 -17.28 7.65
CA ASN A 157 -5.47 -16.33 7.62
C ASN A 157 -5.54 -15.55 6.29
N ASN A 158 -4.88 -16.04 5.24
CA ASN A 158 -4.97 -15.45 3.91
C ASN A 158 -6.33 -15.78 3.30
N ASP A 159 -7.13 -14.77 2.97
CA ASP A 159 -8.49 -14.94 2.44
C ASP A 159 -8.55 -15.80 1.17
N ASP A 160 -7.47 -15.88 0.38
CA ASP A 160 -7.43 -16.79 -0.77
C ASP A 160 -7.61 -18.26 -0.36
N LYS A 161 -7.05 -18.68 0.78
CA LYS A 161 -7.29 -20.02 1.35
C LYS A 161 -8.71 -20.15 1.92
N THR A 162 -9.25 -19.09 2.51
CA THR A 162 -10.64 -19.07 3.01
C THR A 162 -11.64 -19.21 1.86
N ILE A 163 -11.38 -18.55 0.72
CA ILE A 163 -12.18 -18.65 -0.50
C ILE A 163 -12.06 -20.04 -1.12
N GLU A 164 -10.86 -20.61 -1.17
CA GLU A 164 -10.61 -21.97 -1.66
C GLU A 164 -11.34 -23.00 -0.78
N TRP A 165 -11.21 -22.90 0.54
CA TRP A 165 -11.96 -23.73 1.49
C TRP A 165 -13.48 -23.60 1.33
N LEU A 166 -14.00 -22.37 1.15
CA LEU A 166 -15.43 -22.13 0.90
C LEU A 166 -15.89 -22.78 -0.41
N LYS A 167 -15.08 -22.73 -1.48
CA LYS A 167 -15.38 -23.41 -2.75
C LYS A 167 -15.47 -24.92 -2.54
N ASP A 168 -14.50 -25.52 -1.86
CA ASP A 168 -14.47 -26.96 -1.58
C ASP A 168 -15.66 -27.39 -0.72
N PHE A 169 -15.98 -26.62 0.33
CA PHE A 169 -17.14 -26.87 1.18
C PHE A 169 -18.46 -26.84 0.40
N LEU A 170 -18.65 -25.87 -0.49
CA LEU A 170 -19.88 -25.75 -1.30
C LEU A 170 -20.01 -26.86 -2.33
N ILE A 171 -18.90 -27.34 -2.91
CA ILE A 171 -18.88 -28.50 -3.82
C ILE A 171 -19.31 -29.78 -3.09
N HIS A 172 -18.80 -30.00 -1.87
CA HIS A 172 -19.19 -31.16 -1.07
C HIS A 172 -20.64 -31.11 -0.62
N LYS A 173 -21.18 -29.91 -0.32
CA LYS A 173 -22.59 -29.75 0.10
C LYS A 173 -23.60 -29.94 -1.03
N SER A 174 -23.20 -29.73 -2.28
CA SER A 174 -24.04 -29.93 -3.47
C SER A 174 -24.06 -31.36 -3.99
N SER A 175 -23.23 -32.24 -3.39
CA SER A 175 -23.15 -33.67 -3.68
C SER A 175 -23.97 -34.54 -2.71
N SER A 176 -24.81 -33.92 -1.87
CA SER A 176 -25.74 -34.53 -0.91
C SER A 176 -27.19 -34.24 -1.31
#